data_AF-A0A212LRQ8-F1
#
_entry.id   AF-A0A212LRQ8-F1
#
_cell.length_a   1.000
_cell.length_b   1.000
_cell.length_c   1.000
_cell.angle_alpha   90.00
_cell.angle_beta   90.00
_cell.angle_gamma   90.00
#
_symmetry.space_group_name_H-M   'P 1'
#
loop_
_entity.id
_entity.type
_entity.pdbx_description
1 polymer ?
#
loop_
_entity_poly.entity_id
_entity_poly.type
_entity_poly.pdbx_seq_one_letter_code
_entity_poly.pdbx_strand_id
1 'polypeptide(L)'
;MDGLEKLKLQVANETLGREMKKEITTDNYESVLEEKKLEVAEELGLKEKIESVGWENMTTKEVGKIGGQMGGHIGGQMVKKLVSMAEAQMAPVEEEVIDDSKKHLEDKP
;
A
#
# COMPACT_ATOMS: atom_id res chain seq x y z
N MET A 1 6.06 9.02 -18.22
CA MET A 1 5.75 8.65 -16.84
C MET A 1 4.29 8.92 -16.57
N ASP A 2 3.52 7.86 -16.39
CA ASP A 2 2.06 7.92 -16.15
C ASP A 2 1.75 8.59 -14.79
N GLY A 3 0.52 9.09 -14.60
CA GLY A 3 0.09 9.71 -13.35
C GLY A 3 0.18 8.76 -12.15
N LEU A 4 -0.16 7.48 -12.36
CA LEU A 4 -0.05 6.45 -11.32
C LEU A 4 1.41 6.17 -10.94
N GLU A 5 2.30 6.18 -11.92
CA GLU A 5 3.74 5.95 -11.73
C GLU A 5 4.38 7.08 -10.91
N LYS A 6 4.00 8.34 -11.17
CA LYS A 6 4.41 9.48 -10.35
C LYS A 6 3.93 9.35 -8.91
N LEU A 7 2.66 8.96 -8.72
CA LEU A 7 2.10 8.74 -7.38
C LEU A 7 2.82 7.61 -6.65
N LYS A 8 3.17 6.52 -7.35
CA LYS A 8 3.95 5.40 -6.80
C LYS A 8 5.30 5.86 -6.27
N LEU A 9 6.05 6.61 -7.08
CA LEU A 9 7.36 7.14 -6.67
C LEU A 9 7.24 8.15 -5.53
N GLN A 10 6.21 9.00 -5.54
CA GLN A 10 5.96 9.95 -4.46
C GLN A 10 5.71 9.21 -3.14
N VAL A 11 4.82 8.22 -3.13
CA VAL A 11 4.53 7.43 -1.94
C VAL A 11 5.75 6.64 -1.48
N ALA A 12 6.51 6.06 -2.41
CA ALA A 12 7.74 5.34 -2.10
C ALA A 12 8.77 6.25 -1.41
N ASN A 13 8.98 7.47 -1.93
CA ASN A 13 9.89 8.44 -1.30
C ASN A 13 9.41 8.89 0.09
N GLU A 14 8.11 9.12 0.27
CA GLU A 14 7.54 9.54 1.55
C GLU A 14 7.57 8.44 2.62
N THR A 15 7.70 7.18 2.20
CA THR A 15 7.72 6.02 3.09
C THR A 15 9.11 5.40 3.14
N LEU A 16 9.40 4.51 2.20
CA LEU A 16 10.65 3.77 2.11
C LEU A 16 11.87 4.69 1.95
N GLY A 17 11.75 5.76 1.17
CA GLY A 17 12.84 6.70 0.96
C GLY A 17 13.24 7.44 2.24
N ARG A 18 12.28 7.81 3.09
CA ARG A 18 12.55 8.39 4.42
C ARG A 18 13.17 7.40 5.38
N GLU A 19 12.64 6.17 5.41
CA GLU A 19 13.12 5.10 6.29
C GLU A 19 14.57 4.72 5.97
N MET A 20 14.85 4.49 4.69
CA MET A 20 16.18 4.07 4.22
C MET A 20 17.14 5.25 3.98
N LYS A 21 16.66 6.49 4.15
CA LYS A 21 17.40 7.73 3.87
C LYS A 21 17.99 7.76 2.45
N LYS A 22 17.22 7.27 1.48
CA LYS A 22 17.59 7.20 0.05
C LYS A 22 16.48 7.83 -0.78
N GLU A 23 16.86 8.56 -1.82
CA GLU A 23 15.89 8.99 -2.84
C GLU A 23 15.52 7.80 -3.71
N ILE A 24 14.22 7.59 -3.90
CA ILE A 24 13.67 6.51 -4.74
C ILE A 24 13.31 7.08 -6.11
N THR A 25 14.00 6.60 -7.12
CA THR A 25 13.78 6.90 -8.53
C THR A 25 13.21 5.66 -9.24
N THR A 26 12.84 5.79 -10.51
CA THR A 26 12.46 4.63 -11.33
C THR A 26 13.56 3.57 -11.40
N ASP A 27 14.81 4.01 -11.43
CA ASP A 27 15.95 3.15 -11.74
C ASP A 27 16.37 2.31 -10.53
N ASN A 28 16.15 2.82 -9.32
CA ASN A 28 16.49 2.13 -8.08
C ASN A 28 15.28 1.57 -7.34
N TYR A 29 14.05 1.79 -7.82
CA TYR A 29 12.84 1.37 -7.11
C TYR A 29 12.86 -0.12 -6.75
N GLU A 30 13.15 -0.98 -7.72
CA GLU A 30 13.16 -2.43 -7.51
C GLU A 30 14.29 -2.88 -6.59
N SER A 31 15.48 -2.27 -6.70
CA SER A 31 16.61 -2.65 -5.85
C SER A 31 16.42 -2.23 -4.39
N VAL A 32 15.88 -1.03 -4.15
CA VAL A 32 15.53 -0.55 -2.81
C VAL A 32 14.41 -1.40 -2.20
N LEU A 33 13.44 -1.81 -3.02
CA LEU A 33 12.37 -2.70 -2.59
C LEU A 33 12.89 -4.08 -2.18
N GLU A 34 13.83 -4.64 -2.95
CA GLU A 34 14.46 -5.93 -2.67
C GLU A 34 15.32 -5.87 -1.41
N GLU A 35 16.11 -4.80 -1.23
CA GLU A 35 16.87 -4.54 -0.01
C GLU A 35 15.95 -4.56 1.22
N LYS A 36 14.79 -3.88 1.13
CA LYS A 36 13.81 -3.89 2.23
C LYS A 36 13.17 -5.26 2.48
N LYS A 37 12.85 -6.03 1.43
CA LYS A 37 12.32 -7.38 1.60
C LYS A 37 13.29 -8.27 2.36
N LEU A 38 14.58 -8.19 2.03
CA LEU A 38 15.63 -8.96 2.68
C LEU A 38 15.84 -8.52 4.14
N GLU A 39 15.80 -7.22 4.42
CA GLU A 39 15.84 -6.68 5.79
C GLU A 39 14.67 -7.22 6.63
N VAL A 40 13.44 -7.14 6.12
CA VAL A 40 12.24 -7.67 6.80
C VAL A 40 12.32 -9.20 6.96
N ALA A 41 12.82 -9.91 5.95
CA ALA A 41 13.04 -11.35 6.05
C ALA A 41 14.05 -11.72 7.14
N GLU A 42 15.08 -10.91 7.34
CA GLU A 42 16.08 -11.08 8.41
C GLU A 42 15.45 -10.87 9.78
N GLU A 43 14.68 -9.79 9.96
CA GLU A 43 13.92 -9.52 11.20
C GLU A 43 12.92 -10.64 11.54
N LEU A 44 12.39 -11.31 10.52
CA LEU A 44 11.46 -12.42 10.66
C LEU A 44 12.12 -13.79 10.85
N GLY A 45 13.45 -13.88 10.73
CA GLY A 45 14.18 -15.15 10.75
C GLY A 45 13.92 -16.03 9.53
N LEU A 46 13.51 -15.44 8.40
CA LEU A 46 13.18 -16.13 7.15
C LEU A 46 14.29 -16.01 6.09
N LYS A 47 15.30 -15.16 6.30
CA LYS A 47 16.38 -14.90 5.35
C LYS A 47 17.16 -16.15 4.97
N GLU A 48 17.63 -16.94 5.94
CA GLU A 48 18.36 -18.19 5.67
C GLU A 48 17.52 -19.16 4.83
N LYS A 49 16.21 -19.22 5.12
CA LYS A 49 15.30 -20.07 4.37
C LYS A 49 15.19 -19.59 2.92
N ILE A 50 15.01 -18.28 2.68
CA ILE A 50 14.99 -17.69 1.33
C ILE A 50 16.28 -18.01 0.58
N GLU A 51 17.44 -17.85 1.21
CA GLU A 51 18.73 -18.16 0.61
C GLU A 51 18.88 -19.66 0.27
N SER A 52 18.29 -20.54 1.08
CA SER A 52 18.39 -22.00 0.90
C SER A 52 17.43 -22.56 -0.17
N VAL A 53 16.20 -22.06 -0.25
CA VAL A 53 15.17 -22.64 -1.14
C VAL A 53 14.67 -21.68 -2.21
N GLY A 54 14.99 -20.39 -2.14
CA GLY A 54 14.43 -19.37 -3.03
C GLY A 54 13.02 -18.91 -2.61
N TRP A 55 12.61 -17.75 -3.10
CA TRP A 55 11.31 -17.13 -2.82
C TRP A 55 10.14 -18.00 -3.29
N GLU A 56 10.29 -18.66 -4.43
CA GLU A 56 9.28 -19.47 -5.09
C GLU A 56 8.95 -20.77 -4.35
N ASN A 57 9.87 -21.25 -3.50
CA ASN A 57 9.69 -22.47 -2.70
C ASN A 57 9.29 -22.16 -1.24
N MET A 58 9.08 -20.90 -0.89
CA MET A 58 8.49 -20.52 0.39
C MET A 58 6.97 -20.73 0.40
N THR A 59 6.39 -20.83 1.59
CA THR A 59 4.93 -20.86 1.70
C THR A 59 4.33 -19.48 1.45
N THR A 60 3.10 -19.43 0.93
CA THR A 60 2.34 -18.18 0.73
C THR A 60 2.20 -17.36 2.01
N LYS A 61 2.12 -18.02 3.17
CA LYS A 61 2.08 -17.39 4.48
C LYS A 61 3.39 -16.67 4.84
N GLU A 62 4.54 -17.26 4.51
CA GLU A 62 5.85 -16.68 4.80
C GLU A 62 6.12 -15.46 3.91
N VAL A 63 5.95 -15.61 2.60
CA VAL A 63 6.12 -14.49 1.65
C VAL A 63 5.10 -13.39 1.91
N GLY A 64 3.86 -13.76 2.28
CA GLY A 64 2.81 -12.83 2.65
C GLY A 64 3.10 -12.06 3.94
N LYS A 65 3.82 -12.66 4.91
CA LYS A 65 4.23 -11.97 6.14
C LYS A 65 5.27 -10.88 5.84
N ILE A 66 6.27 -11.20 5.02
CA ILE A 66 7.29 -10.24 4.56
C ILE A 66 6.59 -9.11 3.78
N GLY A 67 5.80 -9.48 2.77
CA GLY A 67 5.04 -8.53 1.94
C GLY A 67 4.05 -7.68 2.74
N GLY A 68 3.44 -8.22 3.80
CA GLY A 68 2.52 -7.49 4.67
C GLY A 68 3.22 -6.43 5.53
N GLN A 69 4.39 -6.75 6.09
CA GLN A 69 5.17 -5.79 6.89
C GLN A 69 5.70 -4.62 6.05
N MET A 70 6.07 -4.84 4.79
CA MET A 70 6.53 -3.75 3.90
C MET A 70 5.38 -3.08 3.11
N GLY A 71 4.43 -3.87 2.62
CA GLY A 71 3.53 -3.51 1.51
C GLY A 71 2.39 -2.59 1.95
N GLY A 72 2.02 -2.64 3.23
CA GLY A 72 1.08 -1.68 3.81
C GLY A 72 1.60 -0.24 3.75
N HIS A 73 2.92 -0.04 3.80
CA HIS A 73 3.53 1.28 3.75
C HIS A 73 3.53 1.86 2.33
N ILE A 74 3.69 1.06 1.29
CA ILE A 74 3.71 1.58 -0.10
C ILE A 74 2.33 1.46 -0.72
N GLY A 75 1.85 0.24 -0.97
CA GLY A 75 0.58 0.00 -1.66
C GLY A 75 -0.61 0.53 -0.86
N GLY A 76 -0.62 0.30 0.46
CA GLY A 76 -1.69 0.79 1.33
C GLY A 76 -1.77 2.33 1.36
N GLN A 77 -0.62 3.01 1.43
CA GLN A 77 -0.58 4.49 1.40
C GLN A 77 -0.97 5.03 0.01
N MET A 78 -0.59 4.35 -1.07
CA MET A 78 -1.05 4.70 -2.42
C MET A 78 -2.57 4.64 -2.53
N VAL A 79 -3.18 3.53 -2.09
CA VAL A 79 -4.65 3.39 -2.12
C VAL A 79 -5.32 4.46 -1.28
N LYS A 80 -4.81 4.73 -0.06
CA LYS A 80 -5.33 5.81 0.79
C LYS A 80 -5.29 7.17 0.08
N LYS A 81 -4.17 7.51 -0.56
CA LYS A 81 -4.05 8.76 -1.32
C LYS A 81 -5.01 8.81 -2.50
N LEU A 82 -5.16 7.72 -3.24
CA LEU A 82 -6.11 7.64 -4.35
C LEU A 82 -7.54 7.90 -3.86
N VAL A 83 -7.92 7.31 -2.73
CA VAL A 83 -9.24 7.53 -2.11
C VAL A 83 -9.39 8.99 -1.69
N SER A 84 -8.42 9.58 -0.98
CA SER A 84 -8.50 10.98 -0.57
C SER A 84 -8.56 11.96 -1.76
N MET A 85 -7.83 11.66 -2.84
CA MET A 85 -7.89 12.45 -4.08
C MET A 85 -9.26 12.33 -4.76
N ALA A 86 -9.89 11.16 -4.70
CA ALA A 86 -11.24 10.97 -5.21
C ALA A 86 -12.25 11.72 -4.34
N GLU A 87 -12.17 11.62 -3.02
CA GLU A 87 -13.01 12.36 -2.06
C GLU A 87 -12.95 13.87 -2.27
N ALA A 88 -11.76 14.43 -2.50
CA ALA A 88 -11.59 15.86 -2.79
C ALA A 88 -12.20 16.32 -4.12
N GLN A 89 -12.40 15.39 -5.07
CA GLN A 89 -13.00 15.67 -6.39
C GLN A 89 -14.50 15.35 -6.43
N MET A 90 -15.01 14.60 -5.45
CA MET A 90 -16.43 14.34 -5.31
C MET A 90 -17.14 15.58 -4.76
N ALA A 91 -18.34 15.87 -5.26
CA ALA A 91 -19.20 16.87 -4.66
C ALA A 91 -19.54 16.44 -3.21
N PRO A 92 -19.58 17.37 -2.24
CA PRO A 92 -20.05 17.03 -0.90
C PRO A 92 -21.47 16.48 -1.01
N VAL A 93 -21.70 15.34 -0.38
CA VAL A 93 -23.07 14.81 -0.22
C VAL A 93 -23.75 15.74 0.79
N GLU A 94 -24.69 16.56 0.33
CA GLU A 94 -25.52 17.36 1.24
C GLU A 94 -26.31 16.42 2.16
N GLU A 95 -26.36 16.73 3.45
CA GLU A 95 -27.02 15.90 4.49
C GLU A 95 -28.51 15.65 4.21
N GLU A 96 -29.11 16.41 3.29
CA GLU A 96 -30.53 16.39 2.95
C GLU A 96 -30.96 15.11 2.20
N VAL A 97 -30.07 14.43 1.47
CA VAL A 97 -30.44 13.20 0.72
C VAL A 97 -30.65 11.99 1.64
N ILE A 98 -30.17 12.06 2.88
CA ILE A 98 -30.25 10.97 3.85
C ILE A 98 -31.61 10.95 4.58
N ASP A 99 -32.32 12.09 4.63
CA ASP A 99 -33.62 12.20 5.31
C ASP A 99 -34.78 11.62 4.46
N ASP A 100 -34.75 11.84 3.14
CA ASP A 100 -35.78 11.33 2.22
C ASP A 100 -35.79 9.79 2.13
N SER A 101 -34.63 9.15 2.31
CA SER A 101 -34.52 7.68 2.33
C SER A 101 -35.01 7.06 3.64
N LYS A 102 -34.95 7.81 4.75
CA LYS A 102 -35.35 7.34 6.08
C LYS A 102 -36.87 7.39 6.25
N LYS A 103 -37.52 8.43 5.74
CA LYS A 103 -38.98 8.57 5.73
C LYS A 103 -39.72 7.46 4.97
N HIS A 104 -39.09 6.85 3.96
CA HIS A 104 -39.73 5.79 3.16
C HIS A 104 -39.63 4.38 3.78
N LEU A 105 -38.84 4.22 4.86
CA LEU A 105 -38.67 2.94 5.56
C LEU A 105 -39.50 2.84 6.85
N GLU A 106 -39.99 3.97 7.38
CA GLU A 106 -40.81 4.01 8.59
C GLU A 106 -42.32 3.77 8.35
N ASP A 107 -42.76 3.74 7.08
CA ASP A 107 -44.16 3.55 6.66
C ASP A 107 -44.42 2.23 5.92
N LYS A 108 -43.62 1.18 6.19
CA LYS A 108 -43.95 -0.17 5.70
C LYS A 108 -44.75 -0.94 6.76
N PRO A 109 -45.98 -1.40 6.47
CA PRO A 109 -46.80 -2.16 7.42
C PRO A 109 -46.20 -3.52 7.78
#